data_AF-A0A7X8QYF2-F1
#
_entry.id   AF-A0A7X8QYF2-F1
#
_cell.length_a   1.000
_cell.length_b   1.000
_cell.length_c   1.000
_cell.angle_alpha   90.00
_cell.angle_beta   90.00
_cell.angle_gamma   90.00
#
_symmetry.space_group_name_H-M   'P 1'
#
loop_
_entity.id
_entity.type
_entity.pdbx_description
1 polymer ?
#
loop_
_entity_poly.entity_id
_entity_poly.type
_entity_poly.pdbx_seq_one_letter_code
_entity_poly.pdbx_strand_id
1 'polypeptide(L)'
;LFVTNYLSGLFLVTLPLVLNSLVLIITEVVAGFPNISYALIWVGINLILTFLLYNFAVLAGMFTGHMAAQAIFFYIFNFLSIFLEIVFVSILNNFLFGYASDNWFTKSLVFSPLRNLKYLYRGFYTGEGDIGALVGYVIAGIIFLVLSYYLYKKRHMEVATDVISFSFVKPIFKYSVAFCSAALIGGIIITIFNFEKSLAGFIIAFLIGGFIGYFASEMLMRKTFKVFRLYKGFIVFGLVLSLLLCSIEFDFFGYERRIPQNSEIEVLFLNRYANEATRIALMPEEYDPEAHYYLFATDEKGYSIKDDFYKRQIKNLSNEDIKELRSITPGVFEDYEVISKVREIHSFIINNKKLFEENEKNRYMNMYTEMDFKYRNLYFAYRLKDGSLIEREYPLLTYMDNPELDNLIREYLAIPGVMQSYEPILTKNAGDTRGIYIEFQTNDGEYHNIQINDNIQEFLDNYKKDILSSDPLNVLYGGNKYENHRINIRIDYKENSFREESHNAPIYNSYKNTINYLEELGVFKLEDLLTSYYFK
;
A
#
# COMPACT_ATOMS: atom_id res chain seq x y z
N LEU A 1 24.06 40.99 -11.92
CA LEU A 1 23.96 40.59 -10.50
C LEU A 1 23.31 39.21 -10.33
N PHE A 2 22.05 38.99 -10.71
CA PHE A 2 21.40 37.66 -10.60
C PHE A 2 22.24 36.55 -11.24
N VAL A 3 22.59 36.69 -12.52
CA VAL A 3 23.34 35.65 -13.27
C VAL A 3 24.67 35.34 -12.59
N THR A 4 25.41 36.35 -12.15
CA THR A 4 26.70 36.19 -11.46
C THR A 4 26.54 35.43 -10.15
N ASN A 5 25.60 35.81 -9.29
CA ASN A 5 25.36 35.13 -8.01
C ASN A 5 24.80 33.72 -8.20
N TYR A 6 23.95 33.52 -9.21
CA TYR A 6 23.43 32.21 -9.58
C TYR A 6 24.55 31.26 -10.00
N LEU A 7 25.42 31.69 -10.93
CA LEU A 7 26.53 30.86 -11.40
C LEU A 7 27.53 30.56 -10.28
N SER A 8 27.84 31.55 -9.43
CA SER A 8 28.71 31.33 -8.26
C SER A 8 28.11 30.33 -7.29
N GLY A 9 26.82 30.42 -6.97
CA GLY A 9 26.15 29.49 -6.07
C GLY A 9 26.04 28.09 -6.66
N LEU A 10 25.70 27.96 -7.94
CA LEU A 10 25.68 26.67 -8.64
C LEU A 10 27.06 26.02 -8.61
N PHE A 11 28.12 26.77 -8.89
CA PHE A 11 29.49 26.29 -8.80
C PHE A 11 29.83 25.79 -7.38
N LEU A 12 29.48 26.55 -6.33
CA LEU A 12 29.76 26.16 -4.94
C LEU A 12 29.04 24.87 -4.52
N VAL A 13 27.85 24.59 -5.02
CA VAL A 13 27.10 23.37 -4.69
C VAL A 13 27.55 22.18 -5.55
N THR A 14 27.86 22.42 -6.83
CA THR A 14 28.27 21.35 -7.75
C THR A 14 29.73 20.93 -7.55
N LEU A 15 30.64 21.82 -7.15
CA LEU A 15 32.07 21.50 -7.00
C LEU A 15 32.34 20.36 -5.99
N PRO A 16 31.81 20.37 -4.75
CA PRO A 16 31.99 19.25 -3.82
C PRO A 16 31.43 17.94 -4.36
N LEU A 17 30.29 17.98 -5.06
CA LEU A 17 29.70 16.80 -5.67
C LEU A 17 30.62 16.21 -6.75
N VAL A 18 31.19 17.04 -7.62
CA VAL A 18 32.14 16.60 -8.65
C VAL A 18 33.42 16.04 -8.02
N LEU A 19 33.95 16.68 -6.97
CA LEU A 19 35.12 16.17 -6.25
C LEU A 19 34.84 14.80 -5.59
N ASN A 20 33.70 14.65 -4.93
CA ASN A 20 33.28 13.36 -4.36
C ASN A 20 33.10 12.29 -5.43
N SER A 21 32.55 12.68 -6.59
CA SER A 21 32.40 11.80 -7.75
C SER A 21 33.75 11.29 -8.25
N LEU A 22 34.76 12.16 -8.32
CA LEU A 22 36.12 11.77 -8.71
C LEU A 22 36.74 10.79 -7.70
N VAL A 23 36.61 11.07 -6.40
CA VAL A 23 37.10 10.17 -5.34
C VAL A 23 36.43 8.80 -5.44
N LEU A 24 35.12 8.76 -5.65
CA LEU A 24 34.35 7.51 -5.79
C LEU A 24 34.85 6.69 -6.99
N ILE A 25 34.96 7.32 -8.17
CA ILE A 25 35.42 6.64 -9.39
C ILE A 25 36.86 6.14 -9.24
N ILE A 26 37.77 6.95 -8.67
CA ILE A 26 39.16 6.53 -8.42
C ILE A 26 39.19 5.33 -7.48
N THR A 27 38.39 5.35 -6.41
CA THR A 27 38.31 4.27 -5.43
C THR A 27 37.80 2.98 -6.09
N GLU A 28 36.78 3.06 -6.93
CA GLU A 28 36.25 1.90 -7.66
C GLU A 28 37.32 1.27 -8.57
N VAL A 29 38.06 2.12 -9.30
CA VAL A 29 39.15 1.67 -10.19
C VAL A 29 40.28 1.03 -9.39
N VAL A 30 40.74 1.66 -8.30
CA VAL A 30 41.85 1.17 -7.48
C VAL A 30 41.49 -0.13 -6.75
N ALA A 31 40.24 -0.25 -6.28
CA ALA A 31 39.77 -1.46 -5.61
C ALA A 31 39.43 -2.61 -6.58
N GLY A 32 39.49 -2.37 -7.89
CA GLY A 32 39.23 -3.38 -8.91
C GLY A 32 37.76 -3.78 -9.03
N PHE A 33 36.82 -2.86 -8.75
CA PHE A 33 35.41 -3.14 -8.97
C PHE A 33 35.12 -3.25 -10.48
N PRO A 34 34.38 -4.29 -10.92
CA PRO A 34 34.24 -4.61 -12.34
C PRO A 34 33.29 -3.66 -13.11
N ASN A 35 32.50 -2.82 -12.42
CA ASN A 35 31.45 -2.03 -13.07
C ASN A 35 31.40 -0.56 -12.57
N ILE A 36 32.05 0.34 -13.32
CA ILE A 36 32.09 1.80 -13.06
C ILE A 36 30.72 2.47 -13.33
N SER A 37 29.78 1.76 -13.98
CA SER A 37 28.46 2.31 -14.33
C SER A 37 27.68 2.77 -13.09
N TYR A 38 27.89 2.12 -11.95
CA TYR A 38 27.21 2.49 -10.70
C TYR A 38 27.65 3.85 -10.18
N ALA A 39 28.95 4.15 -10.17
CA ALA A 39 29.43 5.49 -9.89
C ALA A 39 28.84 6.51 -10.88
N LEU A 40 28.83 6.22 -12.18
CA LEU A 40 28.29 7.15 -13.18
C LEU A 40 26.79 7.42 -13.02
N ILE A 41 26.00 6.39 -12.72
CA ILE A 41 24.57 6.51 -12.37
C ILE A 41 24.41 7.40 -11.15
N TRP A 42 25.20 7.17 -10.11
CA TRP A 42 25.19 7.98 -8.90
C TRP A 42 25.51 9.45 -9.20
N VAL A 43 26.55 9.72 -9.98
CA VAL A 43 26.91 11.08 -10.40
C VAL A 43 25.78 11.74 -11.17
N GLY A 44 25.20 11.04 -12.16
CA GLY A 44 24.11 11.57 -13.00
C GLY A 44 22.86 11.94 -12.18
N ILE A 45 22.37 11.03 -11.35
CA ILE A 45 21.19 11.25 -10.51
C ILE A 45 21.42 12.42 -9.54
N ASN A 46 22.58 12.44 -8.85
CA ASN A 46 22.86 13.53 -7.91
C ASN A 46 23.06 14.87 -8.61
N LEU A 47 23.67 14.93 -9.80
CA LEU A 47 23.81 16.18 -10.54
C LEU A 47 22.45 16.75 -10.93
N ILE A 48 21.55 15.91 -11.45
CA ILE A 48 20.20 16.32 -11.83
C ILE A 48 19.40 16.78 -10.62
N LEU A 49 19.43 16.04 -9.51
CA LEU A 49 18.73 16.42 -8.28
C LEU A 49 19.33 17.67 -7.65
N THR A 50 20.66 17.81 -7.64
CA THR A 50 21.33 19.02 -7.18
C THR A 50 20.90 20.23 -8.01
N PHE A 51 20.84 20.08 -9.33
CA PHE A 51 20.35 21.13 -10.22
C PHE A 51 18.88 21.48 -9.90
N LEU A 52 17.99 20.49 -9.81
CA LEU A 52 16.58 20.71 -9.48
C LEU A 52 16.41 21.43 -8.14
N LEU A 53 17.01 20.89 -7.08
CA LEU A 53 16.88 21.40 -5.71
C LEU A 53 17.53 22.78 -5.55
N TYR A 54 18.67 23.01 -6.19
CA TYR A 54 19.31 24.32 -6.20
C TYR A 54 18.43 25.38 -6.86
N ASN A 55 17.90 25.10 -8.06
CA ASN A 55 17.00 26.03 -8.74
C ASN A 55 15.69 26.25 -7.96
N PHE A 56 15.19 25.21 -7.29
CA PHE A 56 14.06 25.33 -6.39
C PHE A 56 14.37 26.23 -5.17
N ALA A 57 15.54 26.07 -4.55
CA ALA A 57 15.99 26.92 -3.45
C ALA A 57 16.16 28.38 -3.87
N VAL A 58 16.67 28.64 -5.08
CA VAL A 58 16.76 29.98 -5.68
C VAL A 58 15.35 30.55 -5.88
N LEU A 59 14.42 29.77 -6.41
CA LEU A 59 13.02 30.18 -6.59
C LEU A 59 12.36 30.54 -5.26
N ALA A 60 12.50 29.69 -4.25
CA ALA A 60 12.02 29.96 -2.90
C ALA A 60 12.62 31.27 -2.35
N GLY A 61 13.92 31.51 -2.57
CA GLY A 61 14.59 32.76 -2.19
C GLY A 61 14.10 34.01 -2.94
N MET A 62 13.54 33.85 -4.14
CA MET A 62 12.90 34.97 -4.85
C MET A 62 11.53 35.29 -4.24
N PHE A 63 10.80 34.29 -3.76
CA PHE A 63 9.53 34.47 -3.06
C PHE A 63 9.68 35.00 -1.63
N THR A 64 10.85 34.85 -0.99
CA THR A 64 11.09 35.33 0.37
C THR A 64 12.02 36.53 0.42
N GLY A 65 11.81 37.39 1.41
CA GLY A 65 12.67 38.52 1.76
C GLY A 65 13.69 38.23 2.85
N HIS A 66 13.76 36.98 3.33
CA HIS A 66 14.56 36.59 4.48
C HIS A 66 15.19 35.19 4.32
N MET A 67 16.46 35.04 4.67
CA MET A 67 17.24 33.80 4.50
C MET A 67 16.65 32.62 5.30
N ALA A 68 16.20 32.84 6.54
CA ALA A 68 15.60 31.75 7.32
C ALA A 68 14.27 31.27 6.71
N ALA A 69 13.45 32.18 6.16
CA ALA A 69 12.20 31.82 5.50
C ALA A 69 12.45 31.02 4.21
N GLN A 70 13.50 31.38 3.45
CA GLN A 70 13.94 30.60 2.28
C GLN A 70 14.27 29.15 2.67
N ALA A 71 15.07 28.95 3.72
CA ALA A 71 15.44 27.60 4.18
C ALA A 71 14.22 26.80 4.64
N ILE A 72 13.33 27.40 5.43
CA ILE A 72 12.11 26.73 5.91
C ILE A 72 11.21 26.32 4.74
N PHE A 73 10.95 27.22 3.79
CA PHE A 73 10.11 26.90 2.63
C PHE A 73 10.72 25.83 1.74
N PHE A 74 12.04 25.84 1.55
CA PHE A 74 12.72 24.78 0.82
C PHE A 74 12.40 23.40 1.39
N TYR A 75 12.50 23.23 2.71
CA TYR A 75 12.17 21.95 3.35
C TYR A 75 10.68 21.64 3.29
N ILE A 76 9.80 22.59 3.63
CA ILE A 76 8.35 22.37 3.63
C ILE A 76 7.87 21.87 2.27
N PHE A 77 8.24 22.53 1.18
CA PHE A 77 7.74 22.18 -0.14
C PHE A 77 8.24 20.82 -0.64
N ASN A 78 9.45 20.38 -0.27
CA ASN A 78 9.98 19.07 -0.67
C ASN A 78 9.15 17.91 -0.08
N PHE A 79 8.57 18.10 1.11
CA PHE A 79 7.76 17.09 1.78
C PHE A 79 6.25 17.36 1.70
N LEU A 80 5.85 18.48 1.08
CA LEU A 80 4.45 18.89 1.05
C LEU A 80 3.56 17.88 0.34
N SER A 81 4.00 17.31 -0.80
CA SER A 81 3.20 16.31 -1.53
C SER A 81 2.90 15.08 -0.69
N ILE A 82 3.91 14.57 0.03
CA ILE A 82 3.77 13.41 0.92
C ILE A 82 2.83 13.73 2.08
N PHE A 83 3.02 14.89 2.70
CA PHE A 83 2.15 15.34 3.79
C PHE A 83 0.69 15.43 3.34
N LEU A 84 0.43 16.03 2.17
CA LEU A 84 -0.92 16.16 1.64
C LEU A 84 -1.54 14.80 1.30
N GLU A 85 -0.78 13.88 0.71
CA GLU A 85 -1.23 12.51 0.43
C GLU A 85 -1.67 11.79 1.71
N ILE A 86 -0.85 11.82 2.76
CA ILE A 86 -1.19 11.22 4.07
C ILE A 86 -2.47 11.83 4.64
N VAL A 87 -2.61 13.16 4.56
CA VAL A 87 -3.79 13.87 5.04
C VAL A 87 -5.05 13.47 4.25
N PHE A 88 -4.97 13.42 2.92
CA PHE A 88 -6.10 13.02 2.08
C PHE A 88 -6.50 11.57 2.34
N VAL A 89 -5.55 10.64 2.33
CA VAL A 89 -5.81 9.22 2.62
C VAL A 89 -6.44 9.06 4.00
N SER A 90 -5.96 9.78 5.01
CA SER A 90 -6.53 9.74 6.36
C SER A 90 -7.96 10.28 6.41
N ILE A 91 -8.27 11.38 5.74
CA ILE A 91 -9.63 11.94 5.67
C ILE A 91 -10.57 10.93 4.99
N LEU A 92 -10.17 10.38 3.83
CA LEU A 92 -10.99 9.45 3.07
C LEU A 92 -11.22 8.15 3.82
N ASN A 93 -10.19 7.57 4.46
CA ASN A 93 -10.31 6.35 5.27
C ASN A 93 -11.23 6.54 6.50
N ASN A 94 -11.26 7.74 7.07
CA ASN A 94 -12.13 8.01 8.22
C ASN A 94 -13.61 8.14 7.85
N PHE A 95 -13.92 8.78 6.71
CA PHE A 95 -15.28 9.18 6.34
C PHE A 95 -15.94 8.35 5.23
N LEU A 96 -15.17 7.78 4.30
CA LEU A 96 -15.72 6.95 3.22
C LEU A 96 -15.71 5.47 3.64
N PHE A 97 -16.91 4.92 3.81
CA PHE A 97 -17.10 3.50 4.07
C PHE A 97 -16.68 2.67 2.86
N GLY A 98 -15.75 1.73 3.08
CA GLY A 98 -15.18 0.92 2.02
C GLY A 98 -14.00 1.53 1.29
N TYR A 99 -13.42 2.64 1.78
CA TYR A 99 -12.27 3.27 1.14
C TYR A 99 -11.06 2.32 1.10
N ALA A 100 -10.72 1.85 -0.09
CA ALA A 100 -9.50 1.09 -0.31
C ALA A 100 -8.31 2.06 -0.37
N SER A 101 -7.46 2.04 0.66
CA SER A 101 -6.20 2.75 0.61
C SER A 101 -5.17 1.88 -0.11
N ASP A 102 -5.00 2.12 -1.41
CA ASP A 102 -3.92 1.48 -2.14
C ASP A 102 -2.56 1.98 -1.63
N ASN A 103 -1.77 1.06 -1.07
CA ASN A 103 -0.34 1.29 -0.83
C ASN A 103 0.49 1.22 -2.13
N TRP A 104 -0.14 0.88 -3.26
CA TRP A 104 0.50 0.61 -4.55
C TRP A 104 0.86 1.87 -5.34
N PHE A 105 0.38 3.06 -4.92
CA PHE A 105 0.62 4.28 -5.69
C PHE A 105 1.92 5.00 -5.33
N THR A 106 2.93 4.65 -6.10
CA THR A 106 4.19 5.36 -6.35
C THR A 106 4.03 6.60 -7.25
N LYS A 107 2.86 6.87 -7.86
CA LYS A 107 2.70 7.98 -8.82
C LYS A 107 2.90 9.37 -8.20
N SER A 108 2.67 9.54 -6.89
CA SER A 108 2.96 10.81 -6.20
C SER A 108 4.47 11.02 -5.93
N LEU A 109 5.28 9.96 -6.00
CA LEU A 109 6.71 10.01 -5.64
C LEU A 109 7.49 10.96 -6.53
N VAL A 110 7.11 11.07 -7.81
CA VAL A 110 7.77 11.97 -8.76
C VAL A 110 7.74 13.42 -8.25
N PHE A 111 6.66 13.83 -7.57
CA PHE A 111 6.52 15.17 -6.99
C PHE A 111 7.33 15.41 -5.71
N SER A 112 7.91 14.34 -5.14
CA SER A 112 8.85 14.42 -4.01
C SER A 112 10.19 13.77 -4.39
N PRO A 113 11.07 14.49 -5.11
CA PRO A 113 12.33 13.94 -5.63
C PRO A 113 13.21 13.26 -4.59
N LEU A 114 13.19 13.74 -3.34
CA LEU A 114 13.92 13.14 -2.22
C LEU A 114 13.40 11.73 -1.85
N ARG A 115 12.08 11.50 -1.93
CA ARG A 115 11.47 10.18 -1.69
C ARG A 115 11.65 9.27 -2.90
N ASN A 116 11.63 9.84 -4.12
CA ASN A 116 11.85 9.09 -5.36
C ASN A 116 13.30 8.58 -5.52
N LEU A 117 14.26 9.15 -4.77
CA LEU A 117 15.67 8.82 -4.87
C LEU A 117 15.96 7.30 -4.77
N LYS A 118 15.29 6.61 -3.82
CA LYS A 118 15.44 5.17 -3.63
C LYS A 118 15.02 4.39 -4.90
N TYR A 119 13.94 4.80 -5.52
CA TYR A 119 13.36 4.15 -6.69
C TYR A 119 14.17 4.44 -7.95
N LEU A 120 14.67 5.68 -8.11
CA LEU A 120 15.58 6.04 -9.20
C LEU A 120 16.87 5.21 -9.14
N TYR A 121 17.53 5.13 -7.98
CA TYR A 121 18.73 4.30 -7.87
C TYR A 121 18.45 2.83 -8.16
N ARG A 122 17.36 2.29 -7.61
CA ARG A 122 16.97 0.90 -7.88
C ARG A 122 16.72 0.68 -9.37
N GLY A 123 15.94 1.53 -10.04
CA GLY A 123 15.64 1.39 -11.46
C GLY A 123 16.88 1.47 -12.33
N PHE A 124 17.75 2.46 -12.12
CA PHE A 124 19.00 2.54 -12.90
C PHE A 124 19.98 1.40 -12.59
N TYR A 125 19.95 0.85 -11.37
CA TYR A 125 20.74 -0.33 -11.00
C TYR A 125 20.24 -1.59 -11.73
N THR A 126 18.94 -1.77 -11.88
CA THR A 126 18.32 -2.92 -12.57
C THR A 126 18.24 -2.77 -14.08
N GLY A 127 18.70 -1.64 -14.65
CA GLY A 127 18.66 -1.40 -16.10
C GLY A 127 17.37 -0.76 -16.62
N GLU A 128 16.46 -0.39 -15.72
CA GLU A 128 15.15 0.20 -16.00
C GLU A 128 15.00 1.59 -15.37
N GLY A 129 16.07 2.38 -15.44
CA GLY A 129 16.05 3.74 -14.90
C GLY A 129 14.97 4.58 -15.56
N ASP A 130 14.16 5.26 -14.75
CA ASP A 130 13.15 6.19 -15.24
C ASP A 130 13.81 7.47 -15.78
N ILE A 131 14.23 7.40 -17.05
CA ILE A 131 14.78 8.53 -17.80
C ILE A 131 13.73 9.64 -17.93
N GLY A 132 12.44 9.28 -18.00
CA GLY A 132 11.33 10.23 -18.05
C GLY A 132 11.28 11.13 -16.82
N ALA A 133 11.39 10.56 -15.62
CA ALA A 133 11.50 11.30 -14.37
C ALA A 133 12.74 12.20 -14.33
N LEU A 134 13.91 11.69 -14.74
CA LEU A 134 15.14 12.50 -14.79
C LEU A 134 15.02 13.69 -15.75
N VAL A 135 14.49 13.48 -16.95
CA VAL A 135 14.23 14.57 -17.91
C VAL A 135 13.21 15.55 -17.34
N GLY A 136 12.14 15.05 -16.71
CA GLY A 136 11.16 15.86 -15.99
C GLY A 136 11.80 16.75 -14.92
N TYR A 137 12.76 16.23 -14.16
CA TYR A 137 13.51 16.99 -13.15
C TYR A 137 14.41 18.06 -13.76
N VAL A 138 15.06 17.79 -14.89
CA VAL A 138 15.83 18.81 -15.61
C VAL A 138 14.90 19.91 -16.11
N ILE A 139 13.78 19.57 -16.74
CA ILE A 139 12.78 20.53 -17.22
C ILE A 139 12.24 21.37 -16.07
N ALA A 140 11.86 20.75 -14.95
CA ALA A 140 11.39 21.46 -13.76
C ALA A 140 12.45 22.42 -13.20
N GLY A 141 13.72 21.99 -13.14
CA GLY A 141 14.84 22.85 -12.75
C GLY A 141 15.00 24.07 -13.66
N ILE A 142 14.87 23.90 -14.98
CA ILE A 142 14.89 25.00 -15.95
C ILE A 142 13.71 25.95 -15.75
N ILE A 143 12.50 25.42 -15.54
CA ILE A 143 11.31 26.23 -15.25
C ILE A 143 11.53 27.06 -13.99
N PHE A 144 12.05 26.46 -12.92
CA PHE A 144 12.36 27.18 -11.67
C PHE A 144 13.41 28.26 -11.89
N LEU A 145 14.43 28.02 -12.71
CA LEU A 145 15.42 29.03 -13.08
C LEU A 145 14.80 30.22 -13.81
N VAL A 146 13.98 29.95 -14.85
CA VAL A 146 13.31 30.99 -15.64
C VAL A 146 12.37 31.82 -14.78
N LEU A 147 11.55 31.15 -13.94
CA LEU A 147 10.67 31.82 -12.98
C LEU A 147 11.46 32.66 -11.98
N SER A 148 12.56 32.13 -11.43
CA SER A 148 13.43 32.86 -10.51
C SER A 148 13.98 34.13 -11.14
N TYR A 149 14.45 34.05 -12.39
CA TYR A 149 14.96 35.21 -13.12
C TYR A 149 13.87 36.25 -13.39
N TYR A 150 12.67 35.81 -13.78
CA TYR A 150 11.54 36.71 -14.00
C TYR A 150 11.10 37.40 -12.71
N LEU A 151 10.99 36.66 -11.60
CA LEU A 151 10.66 37.21 -10.30
C LEU A 151 11.73 38.17 -9.81
N TYR A 152 13.01 37.86 -10.03
CA TYR A 152 14.11 38.78 -9.74
C TYR A 152 13.93 40.12 -10.45
N LYS A 153 13.57 40.12 -11.74
CA LYS A 153 13.32 41.36 -12.50
C LYS A 153 12.12 42.16 -11.99
N LYS A 154 11.09 41.48 -11.49
CA LYS A 154 9.88 42.13 -10.95
C LYS A 154 10.00 42.53 -9.48
N ARG A 155 11.04 42.09 -8.79
CA ARG A 155 11.21 42.31 -7.35
C ARG A 155 11.68 43.74 -7.10
N HIS A 156 10.83 44.52 -6.43
CA HIS A 156 11.21 45.84 -5.92
C HIS A 156 12.19 45.70 -4.74
N MET A 157 13.18 46.60 -4.64
CA MET A 157 14.18 46.56 -3.56
C MET A 157 13.58 46.84 -2.17
N GLU A 158 12.40 47.45 -2.12
CA GLU A 158 11.69 47.83 -0.89
C GLU A 158 11.10 46.63 -0.11
N VAL A 159 11.11 45.43 -0.69
CA VAL A 159 10.53 44.22 -0.07
C VAL A 159 11.58 43.35 0.66
N ALA A 160 12.76 43.90 0.91
CA ALA A 160 13.75 43.26 1.76
C ALA A 160 13.18 43.07 3.18
N THR A 161 13.39 41.91 3.79
CA THR A 161 12.88 41.48 5.11
C THR A 161 11.43 41.01 5.21
N ASP A 162 10.61 41.09 4.16
CA ASP A 162 9.27 40.51 4.20
C ASP A 162 9.32 38.98 4.05
N VAL A 163 8.46 38.27 4.77
CA VAL A 163 8.39 36.79 4.65
C VAL A 163 7.98 36.38 3.23
N ILE A 164 7.15 37.19 2.57
CA ILE A 164 6.66 36.98 1.20
C ILE A 164 6.87 38.26 0.38
N SER A 165 7.66 38.15 -0.68
CA SER A 165 8.07 39.28 -1.52
C SER A 165 6.96 39.83 -2.44
N PHE A 166 5.92 39.05 -2.72
CA PHE A 166 4.88 39.42 -3.70
C PHE A 166 3.49 39.46 -3.08
N SER A 167 2.79 40.59 -3.22
CA SER A 167 1.46 40.82 -2.61
C SER A 167 0.38 39.86 -3.12
N PHE A 168 0.44 39.41 -4.37
CA PHE A 168 -0.54 38.46 -4.92
C PHE A 168 -0.37 37.03 -4.38
N VAL A 169 0.81 36.68 -3.84
CA VAL A 169 1.10 35.37 -3.25
C VAL A 169 0.65 35.31 -1.78
N LYS A 170 0.50 36.47 -1.13
CA LYS A 170 0.11 36.59 0.28
C LYS A 170 -1.20 35.82 0.62
N PRO A 171 -2.29 35.89 -0.19
CA PRO A 171 -3.48 35.08 0.06
C PRO A 171 -3.22 33.57 -0.05
N ILE A 172 -2.48 33.14 -1.08
CA ILE A 172 -2.15 31.71 -1.31
C ILE A 172 -1.40 31.17 -0.10
N PHE A 173 -0.31 31.83 0.30
CA PHE A 173 0.47 31.43 1.47
C PHE A 173 -0.39 31.32 2.73
N LYS A 174 -1.21 32.35 3.00
CA LYS A 174 -2.06 32.37 4.19
C LYS A 174 -2.98 31.15 4.27
N TYR A 175 -3.69 30.85 3.18
CA TYR A 175 -4.63 29.73 3.18
C TYR A 175 -3.93 28.37 3.09
N SER A 176 -2.76 28.27 2.44
CA SER A 176 -1.93 27.06 2.48
C SER A 176 -1.43 26.76 3.90
N VAL A 177 -0.93 27.76 4.63
CA VAL A 177 -0.51 27.60 6.03
C VAL A 177 -1.70 27.26 6.93
N ALA A 178 -2.85 27.92 6.73
CA ALA A 178 -4.07 27.59 7.46
C ALA A 178 -4.50 26.13 7.22
N PHE A 179 -4.50 25.66 5.97
CA PHE A 179 -4.86 24.28 5.65
C PHE A 179 -3.85 23.27 6.20
N CYS A 180 -2.54 23.50 6.04
CA CYS A 180 -1.52 22.60 6.56
C CYS A 180 -1.55 22.53 8.09
N SER A 181 -1.80 23.66 8.76
CA SER A 181 -1.97 23.73 10.21
C SER A 181 -3.27 23.07 10.66
N ALA A 182 -4.37 23.22 9.91
CA ALA A 182 -5.62 22.50 10.16
C ALA A 182 -5.41 20.99 10.10
N ALA A 183 -4.73 20.51 9.06
CA ALA A 183 -4.43 19.09 8.91
C ALA A 183 -3.49 18.56 9.98
N LEU A 184 -2.40 19.26 10.28
CA LEU A 184 -1.39 18.80 11.25
C LEU A 184 -1.91 18.89 12.69
N ILE A 185 -2.33 20.08 13.14
CA ILE A 185 -2.79 20.28 14.52
C ILE A 185 -4.16 19.63 14.72
N GLY A 186 -5.06 19.74 13.74
CA GLY A 186 -6.36 19.09 13.80
C GLY A 186 -6.23 17.57 13.84
N GLY A 187 -5.34 16.98 13.04
CA GLY A 187 -5.02 15.55 13.10
C GLY A 187 -4.55 15.11 14.49
N ILE A 188 -3.63 15.86 15.11
CA ILE A 188 -3.19 15.60 16.50
C ILE A 188 -4.36 15.64 17.48
N ILE A 189 -5.23 16.65 17.39
CA ILE A 189 -6.41 16.77 18.26
C ILE A 189 -7.35 15.58 18.05
N ILE A 190 -7.60 15.17 16.80
CA ILE A 190 -8.46 14.03 16.48
C ILE A 190 -7.95 12.75 17.13
N THR A 191 -6.65 12.47 17.02
CA THR A 191 -6.03 11.29 17.63
C THR A 191 -6.08 11.34 19.16
N ILE A 192 -5.75 12.48 19.77
CA ILE A 192 -5.75 12.63 21.25
C ILE A 192 -7.14 12.44 21.84
N PHE A 193 -8.17 12.99 21.19
CA PHE A 193 -9.55 12.97 21.69
C PHE A 193 -10.41 11.84 21.08
N ASN A 194 -9.81 10.98 20.26
CA ASN A 194 -10.47 9.87 19.56
C ASN A 194 -11.72 10.31 18.76
N PHE A 195 -11.58 11.40 17.98
CA PHE A 195 -12.66 11.97 17.16
C PHE A 195 -12.71 11.42 15.71
N GLU A 196 -12.01 10.32 15.43
CA GLU A 196 -11.82 9.77 14.07
C GLU A 196 -13.13 9.50 13.34
N LYS A 197 -14.20 9.14 14.07
CA LYS A 197 -15.54 8.86 13.54
C LYS A 197 -16.58 9.96 13.80
N SER A 198 -16.17 11.14 14.26
CA SER A 198 -17.06 12.25 14.54
C SER A 198 -16.82 13.40 13.56
N LEU A 199 -17.73 13.59 12.59
CA LEU A 199 -17.65 14.72 11.65
C LEU A 199 -17.54 16.06 12.40
N ALA A 200 -18.35 16.26 13.43
CA ALA A 200 -18.33 17.48 14.24
C ALA A 200 -16.99 17.65 14.97
N GLY A 201 -16.46 16.58 15.57
CA GLY A 201 -15.15 16.59 16.24
C GLY A 201 -14.02 16.91 15.26
N PHE A 202 -14.06 16.32 14.06
CA PHE A 202 -13.09 16.55 12.99
C PHE A 202 -13.12 17.99 12.49
N ILE A 203 -14.32 18.54 12.21
CA ILE A 203 -14.50 19.95 11.80
C ILE A 203 -13.96 20.87 12.90
N ILE A 204 -14.33 20.66 14.17
CA ILE A 204 -13.86 21.49 15.28
C ILE A 204 -12.33 21.44 15.39
N ALA A 205 -11.74 20.25 15.36
CA ALA A 205 -10.29 20.07 15.43
C ALA A 205 -9.55 20.77 14.28
N PHE A 206 -10.04 20.61 13.05
CA PHE A 206 -9.48 21.26 11.86
C PHE A 206 -9.66 22.78 11.91
N LEU A 207 -10.79 23.29 12.41
CA LEU A 207 -10.99 24.73 12.61
C LEU A 207 -10.05 25.28 13.67
N ILE A 208 -9.78 24.58 14.77
CA ILE A 208 -8.79 24.98 15.79
C ILE A 208 -7.40 25.05 15.18
N GLY A 209 -6.95 23.98 14.49
CA GLY A 209 -5.66 23.96 13.83
C GLY A 209 -5.54 25.03 12.73
N GLY A 210 -6.61 25.23 11.96
CA GLY A 210 -6.69 26.23 10.92
C GLY A 210 -6.68 27.66 11.45
N PHE A 211 -7.33 27.90 12.60
CA PHE A 211 -7.31 29.20 13.28
C PHE A 211 -5.88 29.59 13.65
N ILE A 212 -5.13 28.64 14.23
CA ILE A 212 -3.72 28.84 14.59
C ILE A 212 -2.90 29.19 13.34
N GLY A 213 -2.98 28.40 12.27
CA GLY A 213 -2.22 28.63 11.04
C GLY A 213 -2.61 29.93 10.31
N TYR A 214 -3.91 30.24 10.26
CA TYR A 214 -4.42 31.45 9.62
C TYR A 214 -3.91 32.71 10.31
N PHE A 215 -4.01 32.77 11.64
CA PHE A 215 -3.54 33.94 12.37
C PHE A 215 -2.02 33.98 12.49
N ALA A 216 -1.33 32.84 12.63
CA ALA A 216 0.13 32.79 12.60
C ALA A 216 0.68 33.32 11.28
N SER A 217 0.10 32.93 10.14
CA SER A 217 0.51 33.45 8.83
C SER A 217 0.21 34.94 8.66
N GLU A 218 -0.95 35.45 9.12
CA GLU A 218 -1.22 36.90 9.15
C GLU A 218 -0.23 37.67 10.05
N MET A 219 0.13 37.11 11.22
CA MET A 219 1.12 37.70 12.12
C MET A 219 2.50 37.77 11.46
N LEU A 220 2.93 36.68 10.81
CA LEU A 220 4.19 36.62 10.07
C LEU A 220 4.24 37.63 8.93
N MET A 221 3.15 37.75 8.16
CA MET A 221 3.07 38.65 7.01
C MET A 221 2.99 40.13 7.38
N ARG A 222 2.34 40.47 8.50
CA ARG A 222 2.14 41.85 8.96
C ARG A 222 3.10 42.28 10.07
N LYS A 223 3.94 41.36 10.56
CA LYS A 223 4.91 41.57 11.66
C LYS A 223 4.25 42.16 12.91
N THR A 224 3.01 41.76 13.21
CA THR A 224 2.23 42.26 14.35
C THR A 224 1.25 41.21 14.88
N PHE A 225 1.00 41.22 16.19
CA PHE A 225 0.00 40.36 16.83
C PHE A 225 -1.45 40.88 16.68
N LYS A 226 -1.63 42.15 16.26
CA LYS A 226 -2.95 42.80 16.16
C LYS A 226 -3.69 42.44 14.86
N VAL A 227 -3.82 41.16 14.56
CA VAL A 227 -4.38 40.65 13.29
C VAL A 227 -5.79 40.06 13.41
N PHE A 228 -6.31 39.89 14.62
CA PHE A 228 -7.61 39.25 14.88
C PHE A 228 -8.82 39.96 14.26
N ARG A 229 -8.68 41.25 13.89
CA ARG A 229 -9.72 41.99 13.15
C ARG A 229 -9.96 41.44 11.73
N LEU A 230 -9.06 40.62 11.21
CA LEU A 230 -9.13 40.02 9.86
C LEU A 230 -9.80 38.64 9.84
N TYR A 231 -10.63 38.35 10.86
CA TYR A 231 -11.32 37.07 11.04
C TYR A 231 -12.31 36.72 9.91
N LYS A 232 -12.80 37.69 9.14
CA LYS A 232 -13.73 37.44 8.01
C LYS A 232 -13.16 36.43 7.00
N GLY A 233 -11.86 36.53 6.71
CA GLY A 233 -11.20 35.57 5.82
C GLY A 233 -11.07 34.17 6.41
N PHE A 234 -10.99 34.06 7.74
CA PHE A 234 -11.01 32.78 8.45
C PHE A 234 -12.41 32.17 8.45
N ILE A 235 -13.48 32.96 8.59
CA ILE A 235 -14.87 32.47 8.47
C ILE A 235 -15.08 31.82 7.10
N VAL A 236 -14.68 32.47 6.01
CA VAL A 236 -14.80 31.91 4.66
C VAL A 236 -14.00 30.62 4.52
N PHE A 237 -12.75 30.60 5.01
CA PHE A 237 -11.93 29.39 5.01
C PHE A 237 -12.59 28.25 5.79
N GLY A 238 -13.11 28.53 6.99
CA GLY A 238 -13.78 27.54 7.82
C GLY A 238 -15.03 26.99 7.15
N LEU A 239 -15.85 27.85 6.52
CA LEU A 239 -17.01 27.41 5.76
C LEU A 239 -16.62 26.48 4.59
N VAL A 240 -15.60 26.85 3.81
CA VAL A 240 -15.13 26.01 2.68
C VAL A 240 -14.59 24.68 3.18
N LEU A 241 -13.79 24.68 4.25
CA LEU A 241 -13.22 23.48 4.85
C LEU A 241 -14.32 22.55 5.40
N SER A 242 -15.29 23.10 6.12
CA SER A 242 -16.44 22.34 6.62
C SER A 242 -17.27 21.76 5.47
N LEU A 243 -17.54 22.54 4.41
CA LEU A 243 -18.27 22.05 3.24
C LEU A 243 -17.54 20.91 2.54
N LEU A 244 -16.21 21.00 2.42
CA LEU A 244 -15.38 19.94 1.84
C LEU A 244 -15.48 18.66 2.67
N LEU A 245 -15.33 18.74 3.99
CA LEU A 245 -15.45 17.57 4.88
C LEU A 245 -16.87 16.98 4.82
N CYS A 246 -17.90 17.82 4.84
CA CYS A 246 -19.30 17.38 4.65
C CYS A 246 -19.50 16.69 3.29
N SER A 247 -18.90 17.19 2.21
CA SER A 247 -19.07 16.56 0.89
C SER A 247 -18.51 15.14 0.82
N ILE A 248 -17.46 14.87 1.61
CA ILE A 248 -16.85 13.54 1.70
C ILE A 248 -17.73 12.64 2.57
N GLU A 249 -18.10 13.08 3.77
CA GLU A 249 -18.94 12.30 4.70
C GLU A 249 -20.32 11.95 4.13
N PHE A 250 -20.94 12.88 3.40
CA PHE A 250 -22.24 12.63 2.76
C PHE A 250 -22.14 11.93 1.41
N ASP A 251 -20.94 11.48 1.03
CA ASP A 251 -20.67 10.76 -0.22
C ASP A 251 -21.27 11.45 -1.46
N PHE A 252 -21.06 12.76 -1.59
CA PHE A 252 -21.65 13.54 -2.70
C PHE A 252 -21.20 13.08 -4.09
N PHE A 253 -20.06 12.38 -4.15
CA PHE A 253 -19.50 11.82 -5.39
C PHE A 253 -19.98 10.39 -5.67
N GLY A 254 -20.73 9.77 -4.75
CA GLY A 254 -21.27 8.42 -4.89
C GLY A 254 -20.20 7.32 -4.85
N TYR A 255 -19.09 7.54 -4.14
CA TYR A 255 -18.05 6.55 -3.93
C TYR A 255 -18.61 5.31 -3.19
N GLU A 256 -19.26 5.47 -2.03
CA GLU A 256 -19.67 4.32 -1.20
C GLU A 256 -20.66 3.40 -1.92
N ARG A 257 -21.55 3.98 -2.73
CA ARG A 257 -22.66 3.25 -3.37
C ARG A 257 -22.33 2.70 -4.75
N ARG A 258 -21.13 2.93 -5.26
CA ARG A 258 -20.75 2.53 -6.61
C ARG A 258 -20.41 1.04 -6.67
N ILE A 259 -21.39 0.25 -7.10
CA ILE A 259 -21.20 -1.16 -7.49
C ILE A 259 -21.44 -1.25 -9.00
N PRO A 260 -20.46 -1.67 -9.81
CA PRO A 260 -20.62 -1.78 -11.26
C PRO A 260 -21.69 -2.83 -11.63
N GLN A 261 -22.28 -2.70 -12.82
CA GLN A 261 -23.18 -3.73 -13.34
C GLN A 261 -22.40 -4.97 -13.75
N ASN A 262 -23.01 -6.16 -13.66
CA ASN A 262 -22.34 -7.41 -14.03
C ASN A 262 -21.80 -7.34 -15.48
N SER A 263 -22.59 -6.79 -16.41
CA SER A 263 -22.20 -6.60 -17.81
C SER A 263 -21.01 -5.66 -18.04
N GLU A 264 -20.66 -4.81 -17.07
CA GLU A 264 -19.53 -3.86 -17.16
C GLU A 264 -18.21 -4.47 -16.68
N ILE A 265 -18.28 -5.55 -15.89
CA ILE A 265 -17.12 -6.19 -15.28
C ILE A 265 -16.44 -7.09 -16.31
N GLU A 266 -15.12 -6.94 -16.43
CA GLU A 266 -14.24 -7.87 -17.16
C GLU A 266 -13.72 -8.94 -16.20
N VAL A 267 -13.22 -8.51 -15.04
CA VAL A 267 -12.62 -9.37 -14.03
C VAL A 267 -12.97 -8.85 -12.64
N LEU A 268 -13.28 -9.77 -11.74
CA LEU A 268 -13.53 -9.52 -10.34
C LEU A 268 -12.40 -10.07 -9.48
N PHE A 269 -12.15 -9.42 -8.36
CA PHE A 269 -11.40 -9.96 -7.25
C PHE A 269 -12.17 -9.84 -5.93
N LEU A 270 -12.15 -10.90 -5.13
CA LEU A 270 -12.58 -10.91 -3.73
C LEU A 270 -11.57 -11.68 -2.88
N ASN A 271 -11.01 -11.06 -1.85
CA ASN A 271 -10.19 -11.75 -0.83
C ASN A 271 -10.16 -10.90 0.46
N ARG A 272 -9.34 -11.25 1.45
CA ARG A 272 -9.10 -10.42 2.64
C ARG A 272 -8.22 -9.21 2.37
N TYR A 273 -7.35 -9.31 1.38
CA TYR A 273 -6.39 -8.27 1.01
C TYR A 273 -5.94 -8.49 -0.44
N ALA A 274 -5.60 -7.42 -1.15
CA ALA A 274 -4.94 -7.51 -2.45
C ALA A 274 -3.41 -7.57 -2.26
N ASN A 275 -2.73 -8.31 -3.14
CA ASN A 275 -1.27 -8.31 -3.25
C ASN A 275 -0.85 -7.92 -4.68
N GLU A 276 0.46 -7.79 -4.94
CA GLU A 276 0.95 -7.43 -6.29
C GLU A 276 0.46 -8.39 -7.39
N ALA A 277 0.36 -9.69 -7.11
CA ALA A 277 -0.15 -10.64 -8.09
C ALA A 277 -1.60 -10.35 -8.46
N THR A 278 -2.43 -10.02 -7.46
CA THR A 278 -3.79 -9.52 -7.68
C THR A 278 -3.79 -8.27 -8.54
N ARG A 279 -2.90 -7.31 -8.24
CA ARG A 279 -2.85 -6.05 -8.97
C ARG A 279 -2.52 -6.27 -10.43
N ILE A 280 -1.54 -7.11 -10.75
CA ILE A 280 -1.17 -7.43 -12.13
C ILE A 280 -2.21 -8.33 -12.82
N ALA A 281 -2.87 -9.23 -12.09
CA ALA A 281 -3.96 -10.03 -12.65
C ALA A 281 -5.15 -9.15 -13.10
N LEU A 282 -5.43 -8.09 -12.33
CA LEU A 282 -6.45 -7.11 -12.64
C LEU A 282 -5.96 -6.04 -13.60
N MET A 283 -4.73 -5.55 -13.50
CA MET A 283 -4.15 -4.49 -14.34
C MET A 283 -2.84 -4.96 -15.00
N PRO A 284 -2.89 -5.90 -15.97
CA PRO A 284 -1.71 -6.36 -16.68
C PRO A 284 -0.89 -5.26 -17.36
N GLU A 285 -1.50 -4.12 -17.70
CA GLU A 285 -0.79 -2.94 -18.20
C GLU A 285 0.12 -2.25 -17.17
N GLU A 286 -0.03 -2.55 -15.87
CA GLU A 286 0.89 -2.11 -14.81
C GLU A 286 2.05 -3.09 -14.59
N TYR A 287 2.12 -4.17 -15.37
CA TYR A 287 3.21 -5.14 -15.29
C TYR A 287 4.56 -4.50 -15.64
N ASP A 288 5.45 -4.56 -14.67
CA ASP A 288 6.86 -4.21 -14.74
C ASP A 288 7.69 -5.51 -14.55
N PRO A 289 8.46 -5.96 -15.56
CA PRO A 289 9.25 -7.18 -15.48
C PRO A 289 10.24 -7.24 -14.31
N GLU A 290 10.89 -6.14 -13.93
CA GLU A 290 11.84 -6.12 -12.80
C GLU A 290 11.15 -6.05 -11.44
N ALA A 291 10.00 -5.38 -11.37
CA ALA A 291 9.21 -5.35 -10.15
C ALA A 291 8.47 -6.66 -9.92
N HIS A 292 8.07 -7.37 -10.98
CA HIS A 292 7.12 -8.47 -10.92
C HIS A 292 7.64 -9.80 -11.47
N TYR A 293 8.94 -9.95 -11.76
CA TYR A 293 9.51 -11.21 -12.25
C TYR A 293 9.16 -12.41 -11.37
N TYR A 294 9.06 -12.21 -10.05
CA TYR A 294 8.76 -13.26 -9.09
C TYR A 294 7.32 -13.80 -9.16
N LEU A 295 6.44 -13.14 -9.91
CA LEU A 295 5.07 -13.63 -10.15
C LEU A 295 5.07 -14.84 -11.08
N PHE A 296 6.13 -15.02 -11.87
CA PHE A 296 6.25 -16.03 -12.91
C PHE A 296 7.32 -17.04 -12.48
N ALA A 297 7.00 -18.34 -12.55
CA ALA A 297 7.97 -19.38 -12.26
C ALA A 297 9.05 -19.38 -13.36
N THR A 298 10.33 -19.28 -12.98
CA THR A 298 11.43 -19.51 -13.93
C THR A 298 11.69 -21.00 -14.03
N ASP A 299 11.54 -21.53 -15.24
CA ASP A 299 11.68 -22.95 -15.56
C ASP A 299 13.00 -23.59 -15.08
N GLU A 300 12.87 -24.82 -14.58
CA GLU A 300 13.87 -25.88 -14.33
C GLU A 300 15.35 -25.51 -14.09
N LYS A 301 15.74 -25.38 -12.82
CA LYS A 301 16.76 -26.23 -12.14
C LYS A 301 17.22 -25.53 -10.87
N GLY A 302 17.09 -26.24 -9.74
CA GLY A 302 17.66 -25.82 -8.47
C GLY A 302 19.13 -25.43 -8.62
N TYR A 303 19.48 -24.31 -7.99
CA TYR A 303 20.85 -23.88 -7.74
C TYR A 303 21.78 -23.94 -8.96
N SER A 304 21.67 -22.94 -9.84
CA SER A 304 22.82 -22.44 -10.59
C SER A 304 23.02 -20.96 -10.27
N ILE A 305 24.20 -20.70 -9.74
CA ILE A 305 24.67 -19.44 -9.17
C ILE A 305 24.84 -18.39 -10.29
N LYS A 306 24.22 -17.23 -10.09
CA LYS A 306 24.56 -15.89 -10.59
C LYS A 306 24.33 -15.48 -12.06
N ASP A 307 24.27 -16.36 -13.06
CA ASP A 307 24.26 -15.89 -14.47
C ASP A 307 22.99 -16.16 -15.32
N ASP A 308 22.11 -17.08 -14.94
CA ASP A 308 20.89 -17.41 -15.72
C ASP A 308 19.56 -16.88 -15.15
N PHE A 309 19.57 -16.35 -13.93
CA PHE A 309 18.37 -15.83 -13.26
C PHE A 309 17.71 -14.66 -14.03
N TYR A 310 18.49 -13.93 -14.82
CA TYR A 310 18.05 -12.79 -15.62
C TYR A 310 17.57 -13.14 -17.04
N LYS A 311 17.69 -14.41 -17.49
CA LYS A 311 17.52 -14.73 -18.93
C LYS A 311 16.08 -15.02 -19.40
N ARG A 312 15.10 -15.12 -18.52
CA ARG A 312 13.68 -15.36 -18.90
C ARG A 312 12.69 -14.50 -18.11
N GLN A 313 12.99 -13.24 -17.88
CA GLN A 313 11.92 -12.29 -17.52
C GLN A 313 10.97 -12.16 -18.71
N ILE A 314 9.68 -12.37 -18.45
CA ILE A 314 8.63 -12.08 -19.42
C ILE A 314 8.67 -10.57 -19.64
N LYS A 315 9.04 -10.11 -20.84
CA LYS A 315 9.16 -8.67 -21.10
C LYS A 315 7.81 -7.98 -21.22
N ASN A 316 6.83 -8.69 -21.76
CA ASN A 316 5.46 -8.25 -21.91
C ASN A 316 4.55 -9.46 -21.69
N LEU A 317 3.47 -9.29 -20.95
CA LEU A 317 2.50 -10.36 -20.74
C LEU A 317 1.74 -10.65 -22.04
N SER A 318 1.76 -11.90 -22.47
CA SER A 318 0.85 -12.41 -23.50
C SER A 318 -0.55 -12.61 -22.90
N ASN A 319 -1.56 -12.82 -23.76
CA ASN A 319 -2.90 -13.13 -23.29
C ASN A 319 -2.94 -14.47 -22.52
N GLU A 320 -2.11 -15.43 -22.92
CA GLU A 320 -1.93 -16.70 -22.22
C GLU A 320 -1.34 -16.48 -20.82
N ASP A 321 -0.31 -15.65 -20.68
CA ASP A 321 0.30 -15.31 -19.38
C ASP A 321 -0.71 -14.64 -18.45
N ILE A 322 -1.52 -13.71 -18.98
CA ILE A 322 -2.57 -13.02 -18.21
C ILE A 322 -3.62 -14.03 -17.74
N LYS A 323 -4.05 -14.93 -18.63
CA LYS A 323 -5.06 -15.94 -18.31
C LYS A 323 -4.55 -16.91 -17.25
N GLU A 324 -3.31 -17.36 -17.36
CA GLU A 324 -2.67 -18.22 -16.37
C GLU A 324 -2.56 -17.50 -15.02
N LEU A 325 -2.03 -16.27 -14.99
CA LEU A 325 -1.92 -15.45 -13.77
C LEU A 325 -3.27 -15.25 -13.09
N ARG A 326 -4.34 -14.96 -13.86
CA ARG A 326 -5.70 -14.84 -13.31
C ARG A 326 -6.19 -16.17 -12.74
N SER A 327 -5.94 -17.29 -13.41
CA SER A 327 -6.39 -18.62 -12.96
C SER A 327 -5.73 -19.09 -11.66
N ILE A 328 -4.47 -18.70 -11.43
CA ILE A 328 -3.68 -19.09 -10.26
C ILE A 328 -3.70 -18.04 -9.14
N THR A 329 -4.34 -16.89 -9.34
CA THR A 329 -4.47 -15.86 -8.30
C THR A 329 -5.75 -16.08 -7.48
N PRO A 330 -5.64 -16.42 -6.18
CA PRO A 330 -6.79 -16.72 -5.36
C PRO A 330 -7.79 -15.57 -5.27
N GLY A 331 -9.05 -15.83 -5.61
CA GLY A 331 -10.10 -14.84 -5.52
C GLY A 331 -10.34 -14.04 -6.80
N VAL A 332 -9.61 -14.31 -7.89
CA VAL A 332 -9.80 -13.66 -9.20
C VAL A 332 -10.73 -14.50 -10.08
N PHE A 333 -11.79 -13.88 -10.61
CA PHE A 333 -12.81 -14.58 -11.39
C PHE A 333 -13.36 -13.74 -12.55
N GLU A 334 -13.72 -14.42 -13.63
CA GLU A 334 -14.42 -13.86 -14.82
C GLU A 334 -15.84 -14.43 -14.96
N ASP A 335 -16.22 -15.38 -14.11
CA ASP A 335 -17.49 -16.11 -14.19
C ASP A 335 -18.69 -15.25 -13.77
N TYR A 336 -19.77 -15.32 -14.54
CA TYR A 336 -20.96 -14.49 -14.33
C TYR A 336 -21.72 -14.79 -13.03
N GLU A 337 -21.80 -16.06 -12.62
CA GLU A 337 -22.46 -16.49 -11.38
C GLU A 337 -21.65 -16.02 -10.18
N VAL A 338 -20.32 -16.21 -10.22
CA VAL A 338 -19.39 -15.73 -9.19
C VAL A 338 -19.47 -14.21 -9.04
N ILE A 339 -19.42 -13.48 -10.16
CA ILE A 339 -19.55 -12.02 -10.18
C ILE A 339 -20.89 -11.57 -9.58
N SER A 340 -21.99 -12.26 -9.90
CA SER A 340 -23.31 -11.92 -9.37
C SER A 340 -23.35 -12.09 -7.84
N LYS A 341 -22.82 -13.19 -7.31
CA LYS A 341 -22.80 -13.45 -5.87
C LYS A 341 -21.89 -12.46 -5.12
N VAL A 342 -20.74 -12.09 -5.66
CA VAL A 342 -19.87 -11.10 -5.02
C VAL A 342 -20.48 -9.70 -5.03
N ARG A 343 -21.20 -9.32 -6.09
CA ARG A 343 -21.99 -8.08 -6.11
C ARG A 343 -23.10 -8.10 -5.06
N GLU A 344 -23.73 -9.24 -4.82
CA GLU A 344 -24.73 -9.41 -3.75
C GLU A 344 -24.10 -9.20 -2.37
N ILE A 345 -22.95 -9.82 -2.09
CA ILE A 345 -22.18 -9.60 -0.85
C ILE A 345 -21.82 -8.11 -0.69
N HIS A 346 -21.30 -7.48 -1.74
CA HIS A 346 -20.93 -6.06 -1.72
C HIS A 346 -22.16 -5.17 -1.46
N SER A 347 -23.30 -5.48 -2.08
CA SER A 347 -24.56 -4.78 -1.87
C SER A 347 -25.07 -4.95 -0.44
N PHE A 348 -24.96 -6.16 0.12
CA PHE A 348 -25.32 -6.43 1.51
C PHE A 348 -24.51 -5.56 2.47
N ILE A 349 -23.19 -5.46 2.26
CA ILE A 349 -22.30 -4.66 3.11
C ILE A 349 -22.71 -3.18 3.08
N ILE A 350 -22.92 -2.62 1.89
CA ILE A 350 -23.32 -1.21 1.72
C ILE A 350 -24.69 -0.94 2.35
N ASN A 351 -25.67 -1.80 2.10
CA ASN A 351 -27.03 -1.65 2.63
C ASN A 351 -27.10 -1.80 4.15
N ASN A 352 -26.13 -2.52 4.74
CA ASN A 352 -26.02 -2.74 6.18
C ASN A 352 -24.88 -1.95 6.83
N LYS A 353 -24.40 -0.85 6.21
CA LYS A 353 -23.33 0.02 6.77
C LYS A 353 -23.52 0.32 8.27
N LYS A 354 -24.75 0.71 8.67
CA LYS A 354 -25.08 1.05 10.08
C LYS A 354 -24.86 -0.11 11.05
N LEU A 355 -25.15 -1.34 10.65
CA LEU A 355 -24.92 -2.53 11.47
C LEU A 355 -23.44 -2.66 11.83
N PHE A 356 -22.56 -2.48 10.85
CA PHE A 356 -21.11 -2.59 11.06
C PHE A 356 -20.55 -1.41 11.88
N GLU A 357 -21.06 -0.20 11.65
CA GLU A 357 -20.70 0.98 12.47
C GLU A 357 -21.11 0.81 13.94
N GLU A 358 -22.30 0.26 14.20
CA GLU A 358 -22.78 -0.05 15.55
C GLU A 358 -21.94 -1.14 16.21
N ASN A 359 -21.56 -2.19 15.48
CA ASN A 359 -20.68 -3.25 15.98
C ASN A 359 -19.31 -2.70 16.40
N GLU A 360 -18.67 -1.88 15.56
CA GLU A 360 -17.41 -1.20 15.89
C GLU A 360 -17.57 -0.33 17.15
N LYS A 361 -18.64 0.48 17.24
CA LYS A 361 -18.91 1.30 18.43
C LYS A 361 -19.08 0.44 19.70
N ASN A 362 -19.80 -0.67 19.60
CA ASN A 362 -20.06 -1.57 20.72
C ASN A 362 -18.77 -2.25 21.22
N ARG A 363 -17.86 -2.63 20.31
CA ARG A 363 -16.55 -3.18 20.66
C ARG A 363 -15.76 -2.24 21.57
N TYR A 364 -15.73 -0.94 21.26
CA TYR A 364 -15.01 0.04 22.09
C TYR A 364 -15.63 0.24 23.48
N MET A 365 -16.96 0.18 23.59
CA MET A 365 -17.65 0.35 24.88
C MET A 365 -17.50 -0.86 25.80
N ASN A 366 -17.26 -2.04 25.23
CA ASN A 366 -17.34 -3.33 25.91
C ASN A 366 -16.02 -4.12 25.86
N MET A 367 -14.89 -3.42 25.88
CA MET A 367 -13.54 -4.00 25.83
C MET A 367 -13.23 -5.03 26.95
N TYR A 368 -14.09 -5.12 27.97
CA TYR A 368 -13.96 -6.00 29.14
C TYR A 368 -15.03 -7.10 29.25
N THR A 369 -15.99 -7.17 28.33
CA THR A 369 -16.94 -8.29 28.24
C THR A 369 -16.54 -9.17 27.07
N GLU A 370 -16.57 -10.50 27.25
CA GLU A 370 -16.40 -11.51 26.21
C GLU A 370 -17.54 -11.43 25.17
N MET A 371 -17.61 -10.34 24.42
CA MET A 371 -18.45 -10.29 23.23
C MET A 371 -17.73 -10.99 22.10
N ASP A 372 -18.38 -12.00 21.57
CA ASP A 372 -17.95 -12.84 20.47
C ASP A 372 -18.07 -12.08 19.13
N PHE A 373 -17.18 -11.11 18.92
CA PHE A 373 -17.02 -10.46 17.63
C PHE A 373 -16.04 -11.22 16.75
N LYS A 374 -16.35 -11.32 15.47
CA LYS A 374 -15.47 -11.87 14.43
C LYS A 374 -15.06 -10.77 13.45
N TYR A 375 -13.77 -10.72 13.13
CA TYR A 375 -13.25 -9.82 12.11
C TYR A 375 -13.43 -10.45 10.73
N ARG A 376 -13.95 -9.65 9.79
CA ARG A 376 -14.29 -10.05 8.42
C ARG A 376 -13.75 -9.00 7.45
N ASN A 377 -12.42 -8.91 7.35
CA ASN A 377 -11.83 -8.06 6.31
C ASN A 377 -12.19 -8.62 4.94
N LEU A 378 -12.69 -7.76 4.05
CA LEU A 378 -13.00 -8.09 2.66
C LEU A 378 -12.52 -6.97 1.76
N TYR A 379 -11.75 -7.34 0.75
CA TYR A 379 -11.24 -6.49 -0.31
C TYR A 379 -11.89 -6.92 -1.62
N PHE A 380 -12.58 -5.99 -2.26
CA PHE A 380 -13.23 -6.15 -3.55
C PHE A 380 -12.46 -5.33 -4.58
N ALA A 381 -12.22 -5.88 -5.76
CA ALA A 381 -11.80 -5.10 -6.90
C ALA A 381 -12.53 -5.52 -8.17
N TYR A 382 -12.93 -4.55 -8.98
CA TYR A 382 -13.64 -4.77 -10.23
C TYR A 382 -12.87 -4.08 -11.34
N ARG A 383 -12.24 -4.87 -12.22
CA ARG A 383 -11.78 -4.34 -13.51
C ARG A 383 -12.98 -4.26 -14.44
N LEU A 384 -13.22 -3.06 -14.94
CA LEU A 384 -14.27 -2.82 -15.93
C LEU A 384 -13.72 -3.00 -17.34
N LYS A 385 -14.62 -3.27 -18.29
CA LYS A 385 -14.28 -3.46 -19.71
C LYS A 385 -13.65 -2.23 -20.38
N ASP A 386 -13.76 -1.05 -19.78
CA ASP A 386 -13.09 0.16 -20.24
C ASP A 386 -11.65 0.32 -19.70
N GLY A 387 -11.17 -0.67 -18.92
CA GLY A 387 -9.86 -0.69 -18.29
C GLY A 387 -9.79 0.03 -16.93
N SER A 388 -10.88 0.64 -16.45
CA SER A 388 -10.90 1.25 -15.14
C SER A 388 -11.02 0.22 -14.01
N LEU A 389 -10.47 0.55 -12.84
CA LEU A 389 -10.49 -0.28 -11.66
C LEU A 389 -11.32 0.38 -10.55
N ILE A 390 -12.18 -0.40 -9.89
CA ILE A 390 -12.94 0.01 -8.70
C ILE A 390 -12.56 -0.89 -7.54
N GLU A 391 -11.99 -0.33 -6.48
CA GLU A 391 -11.53 -1.07 -5.30
C GLU A 391 -12.27 -0.65 -4.03
N ARG A 392 -12.60 -1.62 -3.17
CA ARG A 392 -13.20 -1.37 -1.85
C ARG A 392 -12.59 -2.27 -0.80
N GLU A 393 -12.26 -1.71 0.35
CA GLU A 393 -11.77 -2.47 1.51
C GLU A 393 -12.69 -2.26 2.71
N TYR A 394 -13.17 -3.36 3.27
CA TYR A 394 -14.11 -3.37 4.38
C TYR A 394 -13.53 -4.15 5.56
N PRO A 395 -12.95 -3.45 6.56
CA PRO A 395 -12.53 -4.05 7.82
C PRO A 395 -13.74 -4.26 8.74
N LEU A 396 -14.56 -5.29 8.43
CA LEU A 396 -15.86 -5.47 9.08
C LEU A 396 -15.75 -6.22 10.41
N LEU A 397 -16.62 -5.84 11.35
CA LEU A 397 -16.85 -6.55 12.59
C LEU A 397 -18.27 -7.13 12.59
N THR A 398 -18.38 -8.45 12.73
CA THR A 398 -19.66 -9.17 12.79
C THR A 398 -19.84 -9.80 14.16
N TYR A 399 -21.03 -9.65 14.74
CA TYR A 399 -21.40 -10.37 15.95
C TYR A 399 -21.69 -11.84 15.61
N MET A 400 -21.34 -12.79 16.50
CA MET A 400 -21.52 -14.23 16.22
C MET A 400 -22.99 -14.67 16.02
N ASP A 401 -23.97 -13.89 16.49
CA ASP A 401 -25.41 -14.15 16.36
C ASP A 401 -26.03 -13.56 15.08
N ASN A 402 -25.26 -12.79 14.29
CA ASN A 402 -25.65 -12.29 12.99
C ASN A 402 -24.81 -12.96 11.88
N PRO A 403 -25.21 -14.17 11.43
CA PRO A 403 -24.44 -14.94 10.47
C PRO A 403 -24.73 -14.53 9.02
N GLU A 404 -25.48 -13.47 8.74
CA GLU A 404 -25.96 -13.18 7.37
C GLU A 404 -24.80 -12.97 6.39
N LEU A 405 -23.80 -12.16 6.75
CA LEU A 405 -22.60 -11.98 5.93
C LEU A 405 -21.84 -13.30 5.77
N ASP A 406 -21.68 -14.04 6.86
CA ASP A 406 -20.99 -15.34 6.88
C ASP A 406 -21.70 -16.36 5.97
N ASN A 407 -23.04 -16.36 5.93
CA ASN A 407 -23.83 -17.23 5.07
C ASN A 407 -23.65 -16.86 3.60
N LEU A 408 -23.70 -15.58 3.24
CA LEU A 408 -23.44 -15.13 1.87
C LEU A 408 -22.03 -15.51 1.39
N ILE A 409 -21.02 -15.42 2.26
CA ILE A 409 -19.65 -15.85 1.93
C ILE A 409 -19.58 -17.37 1.80
N ARG A 410 -20.28 -18.16 2.63
CA ARG A 410 -20.35 -19.62 2.47
C ARG A 410 -21.02 -20.02 1.16
N GLU A 411 -22.10 -19.34 0.77
CA GLU A 411 -22.76 -19.56 -0.52
C GLU A 411 -21.81 -19.25 -1.69
N TYR A 412 -21.04 -18.16 -1.60
CA TYR A 412 -20.00 -17.83 -2.56
C TYR A 412 -18.93 -18.92 -2.67
N LEU A 413 -18.41 -19.39 -1.54
CA LEU A 413 -17.39 -20.45 -1.50
C LEU A 413 -17.93 -21.80 -2.00
N ALA A 414 -19.24 -22.02 -1.93
CA ALA A 414 -19.89 -23.23 -2.44
C ALA A 414 -20.06 -23.25 -3.97
N ILE A 415 -19.87 -22.12 -4.67
CA ILE A 415 -19.90 -22.08 -6.13
C ILE A 415 -18.73 -22.92 -6.68
N PRO A 416 -18.96 -23.82 -7.67
CA PRO A 416 -17.92 -24.67 -8.21
C PRO A 416 -16.68 -23.88 -8.67
N GLY A 417 -15.49 -24.30 -8.21
CA GLY A 417 -14.22 -23.67 -8.55
C GLY A 417 -13.79 -22.54 -7.59
N VAL A 418 -14.72 -21.95 -6.83
CA VAL A 418 -14.39 -20.83 -5.95
C VAL A 418 -13.52 -21.29 -4.78
N MET A 419 -13.94 -22.31 -4.04
CA MET A 419 -13.14 -22.85 -2.93
C MET A 419 -11.76 -23.33 -3.41
N GLN A 420 -11.68 -23.95 -4.59
CA GLN A 420 -10.44 -24.44 -5.19
C GLN A 420 -9.47 -23.31 -5.55
N SER A 421 -9.97 -22.12 -5.91
CA SER A 421 -9.12 -20.95 -6.15
C SER A 421 -8.36 -20.52 -4.90
N TYR A 422 -8.95 -20.70 -3.71
CA TYR A 422 -8.33 -20.35 -2.44
C TYR A 422 -7.61 -21.52 -1.74
N GLU A 423 -8.04 -22.77 -1.99
CA GLU A 423 -7.39 -24.01 -1.54
C GLU A 423 -6.98 -24.88 -2.75
N PRO A 424 -5.89 -24.51 -3.45
CA PRO A 424 -5.45 -25.19 -4.68
C PRO A 424 -5.15 -26.68 -4.47
N ILE A 425 -4.75 -27.07 -3.25
CA ILE A 425 -4.52 -28.47 -2.86
C ILE A 425 -5.72 -29.38 -3.15
N LEU A 426 -6.95 -28.85 -3.13
CA LEU A 426 -8.16 -29.61 -3.45
C LEU A 426 -8.14 -30.19 -4.89
N THR A 427 -7.43 -29.54 -5.81
CA THR A 427 -7.32 -29.96 -7.22
C THR A 427 -6.14 -30.90 -7.51
N LYS A 428 -5.14 -30.97 -6.63
CA LYS A 428 -3.89 -31.71 -6.85
C LYS A 428 -4.03 -33.20 -6.57
N ASN A 429 -3.27 -34.04 -7.26
CA ASN A 429 -3.25 -35.50 -7.06
C ASN A 429 -1.82 -36.00 -6.82
N ALA A 430 -1.64 -37.30 -6.56
CA ALA A 430 -0.30 -37.89 -6.34
C ALA A 430 0.65 -37.73 -7.54
N GLY A 431 0.10 -37.60 -8.75
CA GLY A 431 0.84 -37.23 -9.96
C GLY A 431 1.49 -35.85 -9.87
N ASP A 432 0.84 -34.90 -9.20
CA ASP A 432 1.30 -33.51 -9.07
C ASP A 432 2.21 -33.29 -7.86
N THR A 433 2.29 -34.25 -6.93
CA THR A 433 3.00 -34.10 -5.66
C THR A 433 4.37 -34.76 -5.68
N ARG A 434 5.42 -33.98 -5.40
CA ARG A 434 6.82 -34.43 -5.26
C ARG A 434 7.06 -35.11 -3.91
N GLY A 435 6.52 -34.56 -2.84
CA GLY A 435 6.66 -35.12 -1.49
C GLY A 435 5.78 -34.39 -0.47
N ILE A 436 5.41 -35.09 0.59
CA ILE A 436 4.68 -34.53 1.73
C ILE A 436 5.59 -34.59 2.94
N TYR A 437 5.67 -33.50 3.69
CA TYR A 437 6.49 -33.33 4.88
C TYR A 437 5.60 -32.95 6.05
N ILE A 438 5.72 -33.69 7.14
CA ILE A 438 4.97 -33.45 8.38
C ILE A 438 5.95 -32.96 9.44
N GLU A 439 5.70 -31.74 9.91
CA GLU A 439 6.54 -31.03 10.87
C GLU A 439 5.82 -30.93 12.21
N PHE A 440 6.45 -31.40 13.29
CA PHE A 440 5.86 -31.37 14.62
C PHE A 440 6.93 -31.32 15.71
N GLN A 441 6.51 -31.01 16.93
CA GLN A 441 7.36 -31.01 18.11
C GLN A 441 6.81 -31.96 19.18
N THR A 442 7.67 -32.71 19.84
CA THR A 442 7.34 -33.63 20.94
C THR A 442 7.51 -32.99 22.32
N ASN A 443 6.95 -33.61 23.35
CA ASN A 443 6.95 -33.10 24.73
C ASN A 443 8.35 -32.93 25.36
N ASP A 444 9.34 -33.64 24.86
CA ASP A 444 10.76 -33.50 25.22
C ASP A 444 11.45 -32.31 24.52
N GLY A 445 10.74 -31.64 23.61
CA GLY A 445 11.22 -30.47 22.88
C GLY A 445 11.89 -30.77 21.55
N GLU A 446 11.99 -32.05 21.15
CA GLU A 446 12.56 -32.43 19.86
C GLU A 446 11.64 -32.02 18.69
N TYR A 447 12.26 -31.50 17.62
CA TYR A 447 11.55 -31.13 16.39
C TYR A 447 11.77 -32.21 15.33
N HIS A 448 10.67 -32.66 14.73
CA HIS A 448 10.65 -33.69 13.72
C HIS A 448 10.13 -33.13 12.40
N ASN A 449 10.73 -33.59 11.30
CA ASN A 449 10.26 -33.36 9.94
C ASN A 449 10.30 -34.69 9.19
N ILE A 450 9.13 -35.31 9.04
CA ILE A 450 8.99 -36.66 8.48
C ILE A 450 8.45 -36.54 7.05
N GLN A 451 9.15 -37.15 6.10
CA GLN A 451 8.72 -37.21 4.71
C GLN A 451 7.87 -38.46 4.45
N ILE A 452 6.70 -38.28 3.84
CA ILE A 452 5.80 -39.33 3.34
C ILE A 452 6.05 -39.47 1.83
N ASN A 453 6.62 -40.61 1.44
CA ASN A 453 6.95 -40.93 0.04
C ASN A 453 5.99 -41.93 -0.61
N ASP A 454 5.32 -42.75 0.20
CA ASP A 454 4.38 -43.78 -0.23
C ASP A 454 2.94 -43.37 0.13
N ASN A 455 1.94 -43.94 -0.56
CA ASN A 455 0.51 -43.68 -0.32
C ASN A 455 0.12 -42.18 -0.32
N ILE A 456 0.79 -41.37 -1.14
CA ILE A 456 0.53 -39.93 -1.29
C ILE A 456 -0.95 -39.67 -1.58
N GLN A 457 -1.57 -40.45 -2.46
CA GLN A 457 -2.99 -40.24 -2.81
C GLN A 457 -3.90 -40.45 -1.61
N GLU A 458 -3.65 -41.46 -0.79
CA GLU A 458 -4.45 -41.77 0.39
C GLU A 458 -4.30 -40.70 1.47
N PHE A 459 -3.08 -40.16 1.65
CA PHE A 459 -2.87 -38.98 2.48
C PHE A 459 -3.71 -37.80 1.98
N LEU A 460 -3.59 -37.49 0.68
CA LEU A 460 -4.31 -36.36 0.07
C LEU A 460 -5.83 -36.52 0.20
N ASP A 461 -6.37 -37.73 0.05
CA ASP A 461 -7.80 -37.99 0.17
C ASP A 461 -8.30 -37.74 1.60
N ASN A 462 -7.57 -38.19 2.63
CA ASN A 462 -7.89 -37.91 4.03
C ASN A 462 -7.78 -36.41 4.35
N TYR A 463 -6.72 -35.76 3.87
CA TYR A 463 -6.50 -34.33 4.07
C TYR A 463 -7.58 -33.46 3.42
N LYS A 464 -7.91 -33.73 2.16
CA LYS A 464 -8.98 -33.05 1.44
C LYS A 464 -10.34 -33.26 2.11
N LYS A 465 -10.62 -34.47 2.61
CA LYS A 465 -11.86 -34.77 3.33
C LYS A 465 -12.01 -33.91 4.57
N ASP A 466 -10.93 -33.69 5.32
CA ASP A 466 -10.95 -32.81 6.49
C ASP A 466 -11.16 -31.33 6.11
N ILE A 467 -10.48 -30.84 5.06
CA ILE A 467 -10.68 -29.48 4.53
C ILE A 467 -12.15 -29.29 4.13
N LEU A 468 -12.72 -30.21 3.35
CA LEU A 468 -14.10 -30.14 2.86
C LEU A 468 -15.14 -30.30 3.98
N SER A 469 -14.80 -30.95 5.09
CA SER A 469 -15.68 -31.09 6.26
C SER A 469 -15.65 -29.90 7.21
N SER A 470 -14.66 -29.01 7.06
CA SER A 470 -14.48 -27.82 7.88
C SER A 470 -15.42 -26.70 7.45
N ASP A 471 -15.63 -25.68 8.31
CA ASP A 471 -16.36 -24.47 7.90
C ASP A 471 -15.62 -23.82 6.71
N PRO A 472 -16.28 -23.64 5.54
CA PRO A 472 -15.65 -23.06 4.35
C PRO A 472 -15.01 -21.69 4.62
N LEU A 473 -15.53 -20.93 5.58
CA LEU A 473 -14.95 -19.63 5.97
C LEU A 473 -13.49 -19.74 6.44
N ASN A 474 -13.04 -20.91 6.89
CA ASN A 474 -11.66 -21.12 7.32
C ASN A 474 -10.66 -20.90 6.18
N VAL A 475 -11.07 -21.08 4.93
CA VAL A 475 -10.24 -20.83 3.76
C VAL A 475 -9.88 -19.34 3.64
N LEU A 476 -10.85 -18.46 3.94
CA LEU A 476 -10.61 -17.03 3.96
C LEU A 476 -10.03 -16.57 5.28
N TYR A 477 -10.48 -17.07 6.43
CA TYR A 477 -10.16 -16.46 7.74
C TYR A 477 -9.22 -17.30 8.63
N GLY A 478 -8.83 -18.49 8.18
CA GLY A 478 -8.13 -19.49 8.98
C GLY A 478 -9.07 -20.28 9.89
N GLY A 479 -8.63 -21.48 10.30
CA GLY A 479 -9.30 -22.27 11.32
C GLY A 479 -9.20 -21.67 12.73
N ASN A 480 -9.88 -22.31 13.68
CA ASN A 480 -9.85 -21.87 15.08
C ASN A 480 -8.41 -21.89 15.60
N LYS A 481 -7.90 -20.77 16.13
CA LYS A 481 -6.49 -20.60 16.59
C LYS A 481 -6.11 -21.49 17.78
N TYR A 482 -7.05 -22.27 18.26
CA TYR A 482 -6.96 -23.12 19.43
C TYR A 482 -6.46 -24.51 19.02
N GLU A 483 -5.18 -24.60 18.66
CA GLU A 483 -4.49 -25.84 18.35
C GLU A 483 -3.93 -26.48 19.63
N ASN A 484 -4.28 -27.75 19.86
CA ASN A 484 -3.78 -28.48 21.03
C ASN A 484 -2.34 -28.89 20.75
N HIS A 485 -2.04 -29.30 19.52
CA HIS A 485 -0.72 -29.72 19.07
C HIS A 485 -0.30 -28.89 17.85
N ARG A 486 1.00 -28.56 17.76
CA ARG A 486 1.57 -27.86 16.61
C ARG A 486 2.05 -28.87 15.57
N ILE A 487 1.17 -29.19 14.62
CA ILE A 487 1.51 -30.02 13.46
C ILE A 487 1.36 -29.15 12.22
N ASN A 488 2.40 -29.07 11.40
CA ASN A 488 2.38 -28.40 10.10
C ASN A 488 2.62 -29.41 9.00
N ILE A 489 2.03 -29.15 7.84
CA ILE A 489 2.26 -29.88 6.61
C ILE A 489 2.90 -28.97 5.57
N ARG A 490 3.92 -29.50 4.90
CA ARG A 490 4.43 -28.97 3.63
C ARG A 490 4.24 -30.01 2.52
N ILE A 491 3.60 -29.65 1.42
CA ILE A 491 3.43 -30.51 0.23
C ILE A 491 4.16 -29.84 -0.92
N ASP A 492 5.24 -30.46 -1.41
CA ASP A 492 6.00 -29.94 -2.55
C ASP A 492 5.41 -30.50 -3.85
N TYR A 493 5.23 -29.67 -4.87
CA TYR A 493 4.66 -30.08 -6.17
C TYR A 493 5.74 -30.42 -7.22
N LYS A 494 5.37 -31.22 -8.23
CA LYS A 494 6.27 -31.63 -9.32
C LYS A 494 6.41 -30.56 -10.40
N GLU A 495 5.31 -29.94 -10.80
CA GLU A 495 5.29 -28.84 -11.77
C GLU A 495 5.45 -27.49 -11.06
N ASN A 496 6.38 -26.68 -11.57
CA ASN A 496 6.54 -25.28 -11.17
C ASN A 496 5.60 -24.40 -12.02
N SER A 497 4.28 -24.63 -11.99
CA SER A 497 3.35 -23.61 -12.47
C SER A 497 3.40 -22.42 -11.51
N PHE A 498 3.11 -21.22 -12.02
CA PHE A 498 3.23 -19.95 -11.32
C PHE A 498 3.00 -20.05 -9.80
N ARG A 499 4.03 -19.71 -9.02
CA ARG A 499 3.96 -19.41 -7.59
C ARG A 499 3.71 -20.57 -6.60
N GLU A 500 3.25 -21.75 -7.03
CA GLU A 500 2.98 -22.88 -6.12
C GLU A 500 4.13 -23.90 -6.12
N GLU A 501 5.25 -23.55 -5.48
CA GLU A 501 6.30 -24.54 -5.23
C GLU A 501 5.90 -25.54 -4.14
N SER A 502 5.11 -25.08 -3.16
CA SER A 502 4.61 -25.93 -2.07
C SER A 502 3.35 -25.38 -1.40
N HIS A 503 2.53 -26.28 -0.86
CA HIS A 503 1.42 -25.97 0.06
C HIS A 503 1.92 -26.09 1.50
N ASN A 504 1.75 -25.03 2.29
CA ASN A 504 2.16 -25.00 3.70
C ASN A 504 0.97 -24.61 4.58
N ALA A 505 0.56 -25.49 5.49
CA ALA A 505 -0.58 -25.23 6.36
C ALA A 505 -0.45 -25.97 7.71
N PRO A 506 -1.07 -25.46 8.79
CA PRO A 506 -1.24 -26.25 10.00
C PRO A 506 -2.26 -27.39 9.78
N ILE A 507 -2.10 -28.49 10.51
CA ILE A 507 -3.12 -29.53 10.65
C ILE A 507 -3.90 -29.24 11.94
N TYR A 508 -5.13 -28.77 11.77
CA TYR A 508 -5.98 -28.44 12.92
C TYR A 508 -6.42 -29.70 13.68
N ASN A 509 -6.70 -29.57 14.98
CA ASN A 509 -7.27 -30.66 15.79
C ASN A 509 -8.57 -31.26 15.21
N SER A 510 -9.30 -30.49 14.40
CA SER A 510 -10.52 -30.96 13.72
C SER A 510 -10.24 -31.92 12.57
N TYR A 511 -8.99 -32.03 12.09
CA TYR A 511 -8.59 -32.84 10.94
C TYR A 511 -8.39 -34.30 11.36
N LYS A 512 -9.47 -34.91 11.84
CA LYS A 512 -9.45 -36.25 12.44
C LYS A 512 -9.07 -37.34 11.44
N ASN A 513 -9.47 -37.20 10.17
CA ASN A 513 -9.11 -38.21 9.15
C ASN A 513 -7.59 -38.20 8.92
N THR A 514 -7.00 -37.01 8.80
CA THR A 514 -5.56 -36.81 8.59
C THR A 514 -4.74 -37.23 9.80
N ILE A 515 -5.15 -36.81 11.01
CA ILE A 515 -4.43 -37.15 12.25
C ILE A 515 -4.43 -38.66 12.47
N ASN A 516 -5.60 -39.32 12.36
CA ASN A 516 -5.69 -40.76 12.54
C ASN A 516 -4.83 -41.51 11.49
N TYR A 517 -4.86 -41.06 10.24
CA TYR A 517 -4.04 -41.65 9.18
C TYR A 517 -2.54 -41.52 9.46
N LEU A 518 -2.09 -40.37 9.98
CA LEU A 518 -0.70 -40.15 10.37
C LEU A 518 -0.28 -41.01 11.58
N GLU A 519 -1.16 -41.21 12.57
CA GLU A 519 -0.92 -42.13 13.69
C GLU A 519 -0.85 -43.60 13.22
N GLU A 520 -1.72 -44.02 12.29
CA GLU A 520 -1.72 -45.37 11.71
C GLU A 520 -0.44 -45.65 10.91
N LEU A 521 0.10 -44.64 10.21
CA LEU A 521 1.41 -44.71 9.55
C LEU A 521 2.59 -44.68 10.53
N GLY A 522 2.34 -44.44 11.82
CA GLY A 522 3.37 -44.35 12.85
C GLY A 522 4.22 -43.09 12.77
N VAL A 523 3.71 -42.00 12.17
CA VAL A 523 4.42 -40.72 12.04
C VAL A 523 4.64 -40.09 13.43
N PHE A 524 3.61 -40.13 14.27
CA PHE A 524 3.67 -39.73 15.68
C PHE A 524 2.58 -40.47 16.47
N LYS A 525 2.61 -40.31 17.80
CA LYS A 525 1.44 -40.56 18.66
C LYS A 525 0.98 -39.23 19.24
N LEU A 526 -0.33 -38.99 19.26
CA LEU A 526 -0.87 -37.71 19.68
C LEU A 526 -0.46 -37.32 21.12
N GLU A 527 -0.32 -38.31 22.00
CA GLU A 527 0.11 -38.14 23.40
C GLU A 527 1.56 -37.66 23.57
N ASP A 528 2.41 -37.90 22.57
CA ASP A 528 3.83 -37.53 22.60
C ASP A 528 4.07 -36.10 22.09
N LEU A 529 3.07 -35.50 21.44
CA LEU A 529 3.18 -34.17 20.85
C LEU A 529 3.14 -33.06 21.91
N LEU A 530 3.95 -32.03 21.69
CA LEU A 530 3.99 -30.85 22.53
C LEU A 530 2.62 -30.14 22.51
N THR A 531 2.01 -30.02 23.68
CA THR A 531 0.76 -29.28 23.83
C THR A 531 1.03 -27.77 23.85
N SER A 532 0.25 -26.98 23.10
CA SER A 532 0.45 -25.53 23.09
C SER A 532 0.14 -24.93 24.47
N TYR A 533 1.06 -24.12 25.00
CA TYR A 533 1.03 -23.60 26.39
C TYR A 533 -0.18 -22.71 26.74
N TYR A 534 -1.09 -22.44 25.79
CA TYR A 534 -2.30 -21.66 26.01
C TYR A 534 -3.48 -22.48 26.60
N PHE A 535 -3.30 -23.76 26.90
CA PHE A 535 -4.35 -24.69 27.36
C PHE A 535 -4.15 -25.27 28.77
N LYS A 536 -3.48 -24.54 29.68
CA LYS A 536 -3.51 -24.87 31.12
C LYS A 536 -4.29 -23.86 31.93
#